data_AF-A0A9D5MM42-F1
#
_entry.id   AF-A0A9D5MM42-F1
#
_cell.length_a   1.000
_cell.length_b   1.000
_cell.length_c   1.000
_cell.angle_alpha   90.00
_cell.angle_beta   90.00
_cell.angle_gamma   90.00
#
_symmetry.space_group_name_H-M   'P 1'
#
loop_
_entity.id
_entity.type
_entity.pdbx_description
1 polymer ?
#
loop_
_entity_poly.entity_id
_entity_poly.type
_entity_poly.pdbx_seq_one_letter_code
_entity_poly.pdbx_strand_id
1 'polypeptide(L)'
;MIQVDELKIGTYEDEHQSMLESFSTLDEHRETIRNIVNNGNWEGASYEMCQSVLAAVSDYLDNFNNDYTELASAVSELRTHVGSFVTESPSVQKLV
;
A
#
# COMPACT_ATOMS: atom_id res chain seq x y z
N MET A 1 -19.78 17.08 17.80
CA MET A 1 -18.55 16.76 18.55
C MET A 1 -17.96 15.52 17.92
N ILE A 2 -16.75 15.64 17.39
CA ILE A 2 -16.03 14.56 16.68
C ILE A 2 -15.01 13.98 17.65
N GLN A 3 -14.93 12.65 17.71
CA GLN A 3 -13.97 11.94 18.56
C GLN A 3 -12.85 11.34 17.70
N VAL A 4 -11.60 11.52 18.13
CA VAL A 4 -10.42 10.95 17.46
C VAL A 4 -9.74 9.94 18.39
N ASP A 5 -9.51 8.74 17.86
CA ASP A 5 -8.89 7.62 18.56
C ASP A 5 -7.47 7.43 18.03
N GLU A 6 -6.50 7.98 18.76
CA GLU A 6 -5.08 7.90 18.40
C GLU A 6 -4.56 6.45 18.41
N LEU A 7 -5.17 5.60 19.24
CA LEU A 7 -4.81 4.18 19.32
C LEU A 7 -5.26 3.43 18.06
N LYS A 8 -6.47 3.72 17.55
CA LYS A 8 -6.91 3.20 16.24
C LYS A 8 -6.10 3.73 15.07
N ILE A 9 -5.65 4.98 15.11
CA ILE A 9 -4.74 5.53 14.09
C ILE A 9 -3.41 4.76 14.13
N GLY A 10 -2.87 4.48 15.32
CA GLY A 10 -1.67 3.65 15.47
C GLY A 10 -1.87 2.21 14.97
N THR A 11 -2.99 1.57 15.31
CA THR A 11 -3.31 0.22 14.78
C THR A 11 -3.40 0.22 13.26
N TYR A 12 -3.98 1.26 12.67
CA TYR A 12 -4.02 1.39 11.22
C TYR A 12 -2.62 1.49 10.60
N GLU A 13 -1.69 2.23 11.21
CA GLU A 13 -0.29 2.30 10.74
C GLU A 13 0.42 0.94 10.84
N ASP A 14 0.20 0.18 11.91
CA ASP A 14 0.79 -1.15 12.09
C ASP A 14 0.24 -2.17 11.06
N GLU A 15 -1.09 -2.15 10.82
CA GLU A 15 -1.74 -2.95 9.78
C GLU A 15 -1.25 -2.56 8.38
N HIS A 16 -1.04 -1.26 8.15
CA HIS A 16 -0.50 -0.73 6.90
C HIS A 16 0.93 -1.23 6.63
N GLN A 17 1.80 -1.17 7.63
CA GLN A 17 3.17 -1.69 7.52
C GLN A 17 3.18 -3.18 7.18
N SER A 18 2.32 -3.97 7.82
CA SER A 18 2.18 -5.41 7.55
C SER A 18 1.74 -5.69 6.11
N MET A 19 0.92 -4.80 5.54
CA MET A 19 0.50 -4.94 4.16
C MET A 19 1.60 -4.57 3.17
N LEU A 20 2.39 -3.51 3.42
CA LEU A 20 3.54 -3.17 2.59
C LEU A 20 4.55 -4.33 2.50
N GLU A 21 4.77 -5.05 3.60
CA GLU A 21 5.62 -6.26 3.60
C GLU A 21 5.04 -7.37 2.71
N SER A 22 3.72 -7.57 2.75
CA SER A 22 3.03 -8.51 1.86
C SER A 22 3.14 -8.10 0.39
N PHE A 23 3.12 -6.79 0.10
CA PHE A 23 3.34 -6.26 -1.25
C PHE A 23 4.75 -6.48 -1.75
N SER A 24 5.76 -6.28 -0.90
CA SER A 24 7.15 -6.61 -1.24
C SER A 24 7.28 -8.07 -1.66
N THR A 25 6.60 -8.98 -0.95
CA THR A 25 6.60 -10.42 -1.30
C THR A 25 5.94 -10.68 -2.67
N LEU A 26 4.83 -10.00 -2.98
CA LEU A 26 4.18 -10.10 -4.29
C LEU A 26 5.07 -9.58 -5.42
N ASP A 27 5.82 -8.51 -5.17
CA ASP A 27 6.77 -7.94 -6.13
C ASP A 27 7.91 -8.91 -6.46
N GLU A 28 8.45 -9.59 -5.44
CA GLU A 28 9.45 -10.65 -5.61
C GLU A 28 8.92 -11.84 -6.44
N HIS A 29 7.66 -12.24 -6.20
CA HIS A 29 7.02 -13.28 -7.00
C HIS A 29 6.85 -12.84 -8.46
N ARG A 30 6.45 -11.58 -8.70
CA ARG A 30 6.36 -11.01 -10.05
C ARG A 30 7.71 -11.08 -10.77
N GLU A 31 8.79 -10.64 -10.12
CA GLU A 31 10.14 -10.72 -10.71
C GLU A 31 10.55 -12.16 -11.00
N THR A 32 10.23 -13.09 -10.11
CA THR A 32 10.50 -14.52 -10.32
C THR A 32 9.81 -15.04 -11.57
N ILE A 33 8.52 -14.73 -11.74
CA ILE A 33 7.75 -15.16 -12.92
C ILE A 33 8.29 -14.49 -14.19
N ARG A 34 8.59 -13.18 -14.14
CA ARG A 34 9.19 -12.45 -15.26
C ARG A 34 10.50 -13.09 -15.71
N ASN A 35 11.35 -13.49 -14.77
CA ASN A 35 12.61 -14.19 -15.06
C ASN A 35 12.37 -15.57 -15.68
N ILE A 36 11.39 -16.34 -15.21
CA ILE A 36 11.02 -17.64 -15.81
C ILE A 36 10.54 -17.48 -17.25
N VAL A 37 9.71 -16.46 -17.52
CA VAL A 37 9.19 -16.17 -18.85
C VAL A 37 10.29 -15.69 -19.78
N ASN A 38 11.20 -14.83 -19.32
CA ASN A 38 12.30 -14.31 -20.14
C ASN A 38 13.43 -15.32 -20.39
N ASN A 39 13.68 -16.24 -19.46
CA ASN A 39 14.76 -17.23 -19.58
C ASN A 39 14.32 -18.56 -20.19
N GLY A 40 13.01 -18.77 -20.39
CA GLY A 40 12.49 -19.96 -21.06
C GLY A 40 12.41 -19.80 -22.58
N ASN A 41 12.35 -20.91 -23.30
CA ASN A 41 12.08 -20.93 -24.74
C ASN A 41 10.56 -20.86 -25.00
N TRP A 42 9.96 -19.73 -24.63
CA TRP A 42 8.53 -19.46 -24.84
C TRP A 42 8.35 -18.77 -26.20
N GLU A 43 7.46 -19.31 -27.04
CA GLU A 43 7.20 -18.74 -28.37
C GLU A 43 5.70 -18.72 -28.68
N GLY A 44 5.32 -17.86 -29.62
CA GLY A 44 3.95 -17.74 -30.12
C GLY A 44 2.97 -17.11 -29.13
N ALA A 45 1.67 -17.32 -29.39
CA ALA A 45 0.59 -16.64 -28.68
C ALA A 45 0.60 -16.84 -27.16
N SER A 46 1.09 -17.98 -26.66
CA SER A 46 1.20 -18.24 -25.22
C SER A 46 2.23 -17.34 -24.55
N TYR A 47 3.36 -17.05 -25.21
CA TYR A 47 4.36 -16.13 -24.69
C TYR A 47 3.83 -14.69 -24.64
N GLU A 48 3.19 -14.24 -25.72
CA GLU A 48 2.57 -12.91 -25.80
C GLU A 48 1.51 -12.72 -24.72
N MET A 49 0.69 -13.76 -24.47
CA MET A 49 -0.30 -13.74 -23.39
C MET A 49 0.36 -13.66 -22.01
N CYS A 50 1.41 -14.44 -21.75
CA CYS A 50 2.18 -14.37 -20.50
C CYS A 50 2.78 -12.98 -20.27
N GLN A 51 3.37 -12.37 -21.30
CA GLN A 51 3.92 -11.01 -21.20
C GLN A 51 2.83 -9.96 -20.96
N SER A 52 1.67 -10.09 -21.61
CA SER A 52 0.54 -9.18 -21.39
C SER A 52 -0.01 -9.28 -19.96
N VAL A 53 -0.11 -10.50 -19.40
CA VAL A 53 -0.55 -10.69 -18.01
C VAL A 53 0.48 -10.13 -17.04
N LEU A 54 1.78 -10.37 -17.28
CA LEU A 54 2.86 -9.81 -16.45
C LEU A 54 2.89 -8.28 -16.47
N ALA A 55 2.64 -7.66 -17.62
CA ALA A 55 2.52 -6.21 -17.73
C ALA A 55 1.35 -5.70 -16.88
N ALA A 56 0.16 -6.30 -17.02
CA ALA A 56 -1.01 -5.90 -16.24
C ALA A 56 -0.81 -6.09 -14.72
N VAL A 57 -0.13 -7.15 -14.30
CA VAL A 57 0.25 -7.37 -12.89
C VAL A 57 1.23 -6.30 -12.41
N SER A 58 2.22 -5.94 -13.25
CA SER A 58 3.19 -4.88 -12.91
C SER A 58 2.47 -3.54 -12.71
N ASP A 59 1.62 -3.15 -13.66
CA ASP A 59 0.86 -1.90 -13.58
C ASP A 59 -0.04 -1.85 -12.34
N TYR A 60 -0.67 -2.96 -11.98
CA TYR A 60 -1.51 -3.03 -10.78
C TYR A 60 -0.69 -2.86 -9.50
N LEU A 61 0.44 -3.56 -9.39
CA LEU A 61 1.30 -3.49 -8.21
C LEU A 61 1.94 -2.10 -8.04
N ASP A 62 2.38 -1.47 -9.14
CA ASP A 62 2.98 -0.14 -9.11
C ASP A 62 1.96 0.93 -8.69
N ASN A 63 0.73 0.89 -9.24
CA ASN A 63 -0.34 1.81 -8.84
C ASN A 63 -0.75 1.60 -7.38
N PHE A 64 -0.92 0.35 -6.97
CA PHE A 64 -1.25 0.03 -5.59
C PHE A 64 -0.19 0.56 -4.62
N ASN A 65 1.10 0.36 -4.93
CA ASN A 65 2.20 0.83 -4.09
C ASN A 65 2.21 2.35 -3.96
N ASN A 66 1.91 3.10 -5.03
CA ASN A 66 1.79 4.55 -4.98
C ASN A 66 0.62 4.99 -4.08
N ASP A 67 -0.58 4.48 -4.34
CA ASP A 67 -1.79 4.79 -3.55
C ASP A 67 -1.56 4.49 -2.06
N TYR A 68 -0.89 3.38 -1.75
CA TYR A 68 -0.63 2.99 -0.37
C TYR A 68 0.44 3.84 0.31
N THR A 69 1.47 4.28 -0.42
CA THR A 69 2.48 5.19 0.12
C THR A 69 1.87 6.55 0.47
N GLU A 70 1.00 7.08 -0.40
CA GLU A 70 0.28 8.33 -0.13
C GLU A 70 -0.63 8.22 1.09
N LEU A 71 -1.35 7.10 1.21
CA LEU A 71 -2.22 6.83 2.35
C LEU A 71 -1.45 6.73 3.68
N ALA A 72 -0.30 6.06 3.68
CA ALA A 72 0.59 6.00 4.85
C ALA A 72 1.04 7.40 5.28
N SER A 73 1.45 8.22 4.31
CA SER A 73 1.88 9.59 4.57
C SER A 73 0.75 10.43 5.19
N ALA A 74 -0.46 10.34 4.64
CA ALA A 74 -1.62 11.07 5.15
C ALA A 74 -2.01 10.64 6.58
N VAL A 75 -1.93 9.34 6.88
CA VAL A 75 -2.23 8.83 8.23
C VAL A 75 -1.16 9.25 9.23
N SER A 76 0.11 9.20 8.85
CA SER A 76 1.22 9.66 9.70
C SER A 76 1.13 11.16 9.99
N GLU A 77 0.75 11.95 8.99
CA GLU A 77 0.49 13.38 9.16
C GLU A 77 -0.70 13.62 10.11
N LEU A 78 -1.80 12.88 9.93
CA LEU A 78 -2.94 12.93 10.84
C LEU A 78 -2.50 12.62 12.27
N ARG A 79 -1.79 11.52 12.51
CA ARG A 79 -1.30 11.11 13.83
C ARG A 79 -0.46 12.20 14.48
N THR A 80 0.47 12.79 13.73
CA THR A 80 1.37 13.83 14.21
C THR A 80 0.62 15.10 14.64
N HIS A 81 -0.48 15.43 13.95
CA HIS A 81 -1.22 16.68 14.18
C HIS A 81 -2.49 16.54 15.04
N VAL A 82 -2.87 15.32 15.44
CA VAL A 82 -4.04 15.07 16.31
C VAL A 82 -4.05 15.94 17.57
N GLY A 83 -2.89 16.16 18.20
CA GLY A 83 -2.77 17.02 19.38
C GLY A 83 -3.16 18.47 19.10
N SER A 84 -2.68 19.03 17.99
CA SER A 84 -3.00 20.39 17.56
C SER A 84 -4.47 20.52 17.18
N PHE A 85 -5.03 19.57 16.42
CA PHE A 85 -6.45 19.59 16.03
C PHE A 85 -7.41 19.61 17.23
N VAL A 86 -7.10 18.85 18.28
CA VAL A 86 -7.91 18.83 19.51
C VAL A 86 -7.78 20.15 20.28
N THR A 87 -6.59 20.75 20.29
CA THR A 87 -6.33 21.99 21.04
C THR A 87 -6.96 23.21 20.34
N GLU A 88 -6.93 23.22 19.01
CA GLU A 88 -7.36 24.36 18.19
C GLU A 88 -8.86 24.31 17.84
N SER A 89 -9.51 23.15 17.95
CA SER A 89 -10.93 22.98 17.64
C SER A 89 -11.74 22.51 18.86
N PRO A 90 -12.61 23.37 19.45
CA PRO A 90 -13.50 23.00 20.55
C PRO A 90 -14.49 21.87 20.20
N SER A 91 -14.61 21.54 18.92
CA SER A 91 -15.55 20.54 18.42
C SER A 91 -14.93 19.13 18.30
N VAL A 92 -13.61 19.01 18.52
CA VAL A 92 -12.84 17.77 18.40
C VAL A 92 -12.28 17.39 19.77
N GLN A 93 -12.42 16.11 20.15
CA GLN A 93 -11.84 15.59 21.38
C GLN A 93 -11.14 14.25 21.14
N LYS A 94 -10.13 13.92 21.95
CA LYS A 94 -9.56 12.56 21.98
C LYS A 94 -10.55 11.58 22.62
N LEU A 95 -10.61 10.36 22.12
CA LEU A 95 -11.16 9.22 22.84
C LEU A 95 -10.19 8.85 23.96
N VAL A 96 -10.73 8.70 25.18
CA VAL A 96 -10.00 8.36 26.41
C VAL A 96 -9.99 6.85 26.61
#